data_AF-A0A1N7I4X0-F1
#
_entry.id   AF-A0A1N7I4X0-F1
#
_cell.length_a   1.000
_cell.length_b   1.000
_cell.length_c   1.000
_cell.angle_alpha   90.00
_cell.angle_beta   90.00
_cell.angle_gamma   90.00
#
_symmetry.space_group_name_H-M   'P 1'
#
loop_
_entity.id
_entity.type
_entity.pdbx_description
1 polymer ?
#
loop_
_entity_poly.entity_id
_entity_poly.type
_entity_poly.pdbx_seq_one_letter_code
_entity_poly.pdbx_strand_id
1 'polypeptide(L)'
;MNQKNHIEEITKYNAKISIYNLVYKKFKIKWWAYIIIPPLLPTIASFILLFYEKESWIFLTFSLMIVFCGISANFLVTKIEVVIRTYYSYALIDNNKYNYSSFLEIQKRVLIDLLGDTLTKKDNLLFLIDKLSAQQNKYSYGLSVQTVVITISIITGGFLSKFLDYSTDMQDFYDGSRILISIILLMGFTVIIVDFFFVKGFVEQYIKNKNRLVRTLTNIYLDKYAD
;
A
#
# COMPACT_ATOMS: atom_id res chain seq x y z
N MET A 1 -29.30 25.32 -7.61
CA MET A 1 -27.92 24.96 -7.20
C MET A 1 -27.46 23.83 -8.11
N ASN A 2 -26.30 23.95 -8.77
CA ASN A 2 -25.99 23.19 -10.00
C ASN A 2 -25.58 21.73 -9.71
N GLN A 3 -26.16 20.74 -10.39
CA GLN A 3 -25.94 19.29 -10.15
C GLN A 3 -24.46 18.88 -10.17
N LYS A 4 -23.64 19.59 -10.96
CA LYS A 4 -22.19 19.39 -11.06
C LYS A 4 -21.47 19.61 -9.72
N ASN A 5 -21.90 20.59 -8.93
CA ASN A 5 -21.29 20.89 -7.63
C ASN A 5 -21.57 19.78 -6.60
N HIS A 6 -22.76 19.17 -6.64
CA HIS A 6 -23.11 18.07 -5.75
C HIS A 6 -22.33 16.78 -6.04
N ILE A 7 -22.13 16.44 -7.32
CA ILE A 7 -21.32 15.26 -7.70
C ILE A 7 -19.86 15.44 -7.28
N GLU A 8 -19.32 16.65 -7.41
CA GLU A 8 -17.95 16.95 -6.99
C GLU A 8 -17.77 16.83 -5.46
N GLU A 9 -18.75 17.29 -4.68
CA GLU A 9 -18.77 17.09 -3.23
C GLU A 9 -18.83 15.61 -2.84
N ILE A 10 -19.68 14.82 -3.50
CA ILE A 10 -19.80 13.38 -3.25
C ILE A 10 -18.51 12.65 -3.64
N THR A 11 -17.83 13.08 -4.70
CA THR A 11 -16.54 12.51 -5.11
C THR A 11 -15.48 12.66 -4.00
N LYS A 12 -15.53 13.75 -3.22
CA LYS A 12 -14.63 13.95 -2.06
C LYS A 12 -14.87 12.92 -0.95
N TYR A 13 -16.05 12.30 -0.87
CA TYR A 13 -16.33 11.26 0.12
C TYR A 13 -15.50 10.01 -0.13
N ASN A 14 -15.05 9.76 -1.38
CA ASN A 14 -14.16 8.63 -1.67
C ASN A 14 -12.92 8.65 -0.77
N ALA A 15 -12.30 9.82 -0.54
CA ALA A 15 -11.15 9.92 0.35
C ALA A 15 -11.54 9.62 1.81
N LYS A 16 -12.71 10.09 2.27
CA LYS A 16 -13.19 9.92 3.65
C LYS A 16 -13.41 8.45 4.01
N ILE A 17 -13.96 7.66 3.10
CA ILE A 17 -14.20 6.22 3.30
C ILE A 17 -12.96 5.35 3.05
N SER A 18 -11.76 5.94 3.00
CA SER A 18 -10.52 5.17 2.86
C SER A 18 -10.11 4.45 4.13
N ILE A 19 -9.57 3.23 4.04
CA ILE A 19 -9.03 2.53 5.22
C ILE A 19 -7.88 3.34 5.82
N TYR A 20 -7.17 4.13 4.99
CA TYR A 20 -6.25 5.13 5.52
C TYR A 20 -6.92 6.10 6.49
N ASN A 21 -8.00 6.78 6.09
CA ASN A 21 -8.71 7.72 6.98
C ASN A 21 -9.49 7.04 8.10
N LEU A 22 -10.05 5.86 7.85
CA LEU A 22 -10.85 5.10 8.80
C LEU A 22 -9.98 4.44 9.87
N VAL A 23 -8.81 3.89 9.50
CA VAL A 23 -7.97 3.08 10.39
C VAL A 23 -6.60 3.69 10.60
N TYR A 24 -5.80 3.86 9.55
CA TYR A 24 -4.38 4.23 9.69
C TYR A 24 -4.16 5.65 10.24
N LYS A 25 -5.05 6.60 9.96
CA LYS A 25 -5.00 7.97 10.50
C LYS A 25 -5.19 8.00 12.02
N LYS A 26 -5.80 6.96 12.59
CA LYS A 26 -5.99 6.81 14.04
C LYS A 26 -4.76 6.19 14.73
N PHE A 27 -3.73 5.81 13.98
CA PHE A 27 -2.52 5.24 14.57
C PHE A 27 -1.69 6.33 15.24
N LYS A 28 -1.19 6.03 16.44
CA LYS A 28 -0.24 6.90 17.14
C LYS A 28 1.09 6.90 16.39
N ILE A 29 1.80 8.03 16.38
CA ILE A 29 3.13 8.15 15.76
C ILE A 29 4.12 7.09 16.28
N LYS A 30 4.03 6.74 17.57
CA LYS A 30 4.84 5.68 18.18
C LYS A 30 4.62 4.32 17.50
N TRP A 31 3.40 4.00 17.06
CA TRP A 31 3.13 2.74 16.38
C TRP A 31 3.74 2.72 14.98
N TRP A 32 3.69 3.83 14.26
CA TRP A 32 4.39 3.98 12.98
C TRP A 32 5.90 3.79 13.13
N ALA A 33 6.49 4.33 14.18
CA ALA A 33 7.91 4.11 14.49
C ALA A 33 8.22 2.60 14.69
N TYR A 34 7.41 1.87 15.45
CA TYR A 34 7.57 0.42 15.61
C TYR A 34 7.35 -0.39 14.33
N ILE A 35 6.58 0.12 13.37
CA ILE A 35 6.34 -0.56 12.10
C ILE A 35 7.50 -0.31 11.12
N ILE A 36 7.99 0.94 11.06
CA ILE A 36 8.94 1.39 10.03
C ILE A 36 10.40 1.21 10.46
N ILE A 37 10.75 1.52 11.71
CA ILE A 37 12.16 1.54 12.15
C ILE A 37 12.80 0.14 12.11
N PRO A 38 12.16 -0.93 12.62
CA PRO A 38 12.80 -2.25 12.65
C PRO A 38 13.27 -2.76 11.28
N PRO A 39 12.49 -2.69 10.18
CA PRO A 39 12.99 -3.08 8.85
C PRO A 39 13.96 -2.06 8.24
N LEU A 40 13.89 -0.78 8.63
CA LEU A 40 14.78 0.26 8.11
C LEU A 40 16.22 0.09 8.61
N LEU A 41 16.41 -0.24 9.90
CA LEU A 41 17.72 -0.39 10.52
C LEU A 41 18.66 -1.36 9.77
N PRO A 42 18.26 -2.62 9.49
CA PRO A 42 19.11 -3.54 8.74
C PRO A 42 19.26 -3.14 7.26
N THR A 43 18.33 -2.36 6.69
CA THR A 43 18.49 -1.77 5.36
C THR A 43 19.65 -0.79 5.34
N ILE A 44 19.68 0.15 6.28
CA ILE A 44 20.76 1.13 6.42
C ILE A 44 22.09 0.43 6.71
N ALA A 45 22.09 -0.55 7.62
CA ALA A 45 23.28 -1.33 7.91
C ALA A 45 23.82 -2.07 6.67
N SER A 46 22.93 -2.65 5.84
CA SER A 46 23.33 -3.31 4.59
C SER A 46 23.98 -2.34 3.60
N PHE A 47 23.45 -1.12 3.47
CA PHE A 47 24.07 -0.08 2.63
C PHE A 47 25.47 0.30 3.15
N ILE A 48 25.62 0.50 4.47
CA ILE A 48 26.90 0.85 5.08
C ILE A 48 27.92 -0.28 4.85
N LEU A 49 27.53 -1.54 5.05
CA LEU A 49 28.41 -2.70 4.86
C LEU A 49 28.84 -2.88 3.40
N LEU A 50 27.99 -2.48 2.45
CA LEU A 50 28.32 -2.47 1.02
C LEU A 50 29.42 -1.45 0.72
N PHE A 51 29.42 -0.27 1.35
CA PHE A 51 30.52 0.71 1.23
C PHE A 51 31.83 0.24 1.84
N TYR A 52 31.79 -0.62 2.86
CA TYR A 52 32.98 -1.18 3.51
C TYR A 52 33.42 -2.54 2.93
N GLU A 53 32.84 -2.96 1.81
CA GLU A 53 33.17 -4.22 1.13
C GLU A 53 33.05 -5.46 2.05
N LYS A 54 32.12 -5.42 3.02
CA LYS A 54 31.87 -6.51 3.98
C LYS A 54 30.73 -7.41 3.52
N GLU A 55 30.91 -8.05 2.36
CA GLU A 55 29.85 -8.81 1.68
C GLU A 55 29.23 -9.93 2.52
N SER A 56 30.02 -10.67 3.31
CA SER A 56 29.52 -11.74 4.17
C SER A 56 28.53 -11.24 5.23
N TRP A 57 28.66 -9.99 5.67
CA TRP A 57 27.77 -9.37 6.64
C TRP A 57 26.44 -8.91 6.01
N ILE A 58 26.39 -8.73 4.69
CA ILE A 58 25.16 -8.37 3.96
C ILE A 58 24.14 -9.53 4.03
N PHE A 59 24.61 -10.78 4.03
CA PHE A 59 23.71 -11.94 4.20
C PHE A 59 23.10 -12.01 5.61
N LEU A 60 23.85 -11.59 6.63
CA LEU A 60 23.35 -11.52 8.00
C LEU A 60 22.30 -10.41 8.13
N THR A 61 22.57 -9.21 7.60
CA THR A 61 21.59 -8.12 7.63
C THR A 61 20.33 -8.47 6.86
N PHE A 62 20.45 -9.19 5.73
CA PHE A 62 19.30 -9.70 4.98
C PHE A 62 18.39 -10.60 5.82
N SER A 63 18.97 -11.54 6.56
CA SER A 63 18.21 -12.44 7.45
C SER A 63 17.48 -11.63 8.54
N LEU A 64 18.14 -10.61 9.11
CA LEU A 64 17.54 -9.70 10.08
C LEU A 64 16.38 -8.89 9.48
N MET A 65 16.50 -8.44 8.22
CA MET A 65 15.43 -7.69 7.55
C MET A 65 14.15 -8.50 7.47
N ILE A 66 14.23 -9.79 7.10
CA ILE A 66 13.04 -10.68 7.00
C ILE A 66 12.36 -10.80 8.36
N VAL A 67 13.14 -11.05 9.42
CA VAL A 67 12.62 -11.18 10.78
C VAL A 67 11.92 -9.89 11.23
N PHE A 68 12.56 -8.73 11.04
CA PHE A 68 11.97 -7.45 11.42
C PHE A 68 10.74 -7.10 10.59
N CYS A 69 10.68 -7.47 9.31
CA CYS A 69 9.48 -7.32 8.50
C CYS A 69 8.31 -8.15 9.07
N GLY A 70 8.56 -9.41 9.45
CA GLY A 70 7.55 -10.27 10.08
C GLY A 70 7.02 -9.70 11.39
N ILE A 71 7.91 -9.17 12.24
CA ILE A 71 7.53 -8.51 13.50
C ILE A 71 6.66 -7.27 13.23
N SER A 72 7.09 -6.39 12.32
CA SER A 72 6.33 -5.19 11.95
C SER A 72 4.97 -5.52 11.35
N ALA A 73 4.87 -6.56 10.52
CA ALA A 73 3.62 -7.01 9.92
C ALA A 73 2.64 -7.50 11.00
N ASN A 74 3.11 -8.33 11.94
CA ASN A 74 2.28 -8.82 13.04
C ASN A 74 1.81 -7.67 13.96
N PHE A 75 2.69 -6.72 14.24
CA PHE A 75 2.34 -5.53 15.01
C PHE A 75 1.29 -4.68 14.29
N LEU A 76 1.42 -4.48 12.97
CA LEU A 76 0.44 -3.77 12.15
C LEU A 76 -0.94 -4.44 12.24
N VAL A 77 -1.03 -5.76 12.04
CA VAL A 77 -2.29 -6.53 12.12
C VAL A 77 -2.94 -6.34 13.50
N THR A 78 -2.15 -6.47 14.56
CA THR A 78 -2.62 -6.28 15.94
C THR A 78 -3.16 -4.88 16.18
N LYS A 79 -2.49 -3.83 15.64
CA LYS A 79 -2.95 -2.44 15.83
C LYS A 79 -4.18 -2.10 14.98
N ILE A 80 -4.31 -2.68 13.80
CA ILE A 80 -5.55 -2.58 13.01
C ILE A 80 -6.72 -3.15 13.83
N GLU A 81 -6.53 -4.33 14.43
CA GLU A 81 -7.57 -4.96 15.25
C GLU A 81 -7.98 -4.10 16.44
N VAL A 82 -7.02 -3.49 17.14
CA VAL A 82 -7.30 -2.55 18.24
C VAL A 82 -8.16 -1.38 17.74
N VAL A 83 -7.80 -0.75 16.62
CA VAL A 83 -8.57 0.37 16.08
C VAL A 83 -9.98 -0.03 15.68
N ILE A 84 -10.15 -1.18 15.04
CA ILE A 84 -11.47 -1.69 14.66
C ILE A 84 -12.30 -1.99 15.91
N ARG A 85 -11.74 -2.65 16.93
CA ARG A 85 -12.44 -2.89 18.21
C ARG A 85 -12.86 -1.61 18.92
N THR A 86 -12.02 -0.58 18.91
CA THR A 86 -12.31 0.68 19.60
C THR A 86 -13.35 1.55 18.88
N TYR A 87 -13.29 1.65 17.55
CA TYR A 87 -14.11 2.61 16.79
C TYR A 87 -15.20 1.98 15.93
N TYR A 88 -15.11 0.67 15.66
CA TYR A 88 -15.91 -0.03 14.66
C TYR A 88 -16.31 -1.43 15.15
N SER A 89 -16.63 -1.57 16.44
CA SER A 89 -16.98 -2.86 17.06
C SER A 89 -18.14 -3.57 16.34
N TYR A 90 -19.07 -2.81 15.78
CA TYR A 90 -20.20 -3.32 14.98
C TYR A 90 -19.80 -4.07 13.71
N ALA A 91 -18.57 -3.91 13.22
CA ALA A 91 -18.09 -4.51 11.98
C ALA A 91 -17.25 -5.79 12.24
N LEU A 92 -17.07 -6.18 13.49
CA LEU A 92 -16.36 -7.41 13.86
C LEU A 92 -17.23 -8.64 13.60
N ILE A 93 -16.57 -9.75 13.28
CA ILE A 93 -17.20 -11.06 13.11
C ILE A 93 -17.17 -11.80 14.45
N ASP A 94 -17.97 -12.85 14.56
CA ASP A 94 -17.93 -13.83 15.65
C ASP A 94 -16.46 -14.17 16.00
N ASN A 95 -16.15 -14.07 17.29
CA ASN A 95 -14.80 -14.11 17.89
C ASN A 95 -13.99 -12.79 17.89
N ASN A 96 -14.63 -11.64 17.66
CA ASN A 96 -14.00 -10.30 17.71
C ASN A 96 -12.82 -10.12 16.73
N LYS A 97 -12.78 -10.90 15.65
CA LYS A 97 -11.77 -10.78 14.59
C LYS A 97 -12.32 -9.92 13.45
N TYR A 98 -11.41 -9.24 12.74
CA TYR A 98 -11.75 -8.51 11.53
C TYR A 98 -11.29 -9.30 10.30
N ASN A 99 -12.01 -9.13 9.19
CA ASN A 99 -11.57 -9.59 7.88
C ASN A 99 -11.88 -8.51 6.82
N TYR A 100 -11.83 -8.89 5.55
CA TYR A 100 -12.16 -7.97 4.47
C TYR A 100 -13.59 -7.41 4.52
N SER A 101 -14.57 -8.24 4.91
CA SER A 101 -15.98 -7.84 5.05
C SER A 101 -16.17 -6.78 6.13
N SER A 102 -15.41 -6.85 7.22
CA SER A 102 -15.41 -5.81 8.27
C SER A 102 -15.10 -4.42 7.70
N PHE A 103 -14.11 -4.31 6.80
CA PHE A 103 -13.79 -3.03 6.16
C PHE A 103 -14.89 -2.54 5.23
N LEU A 104 -15.58 -3.45 4.53
CA LEU A 104 -16.71 -3.10 3.68
C LEU A 104 -17.86 -2.55 4.52
N GLU A 105 -18.16 -3.19 5.64
CA GLU A 105 -19.23 -2.75 6.56
C GLU A 105 -18.96 -1.35 7.12
N ILE A 106 -17.73 -1.09 7.55
CA ILE A 106 -17.31 0.24 8.01
C ILE A 106 -17.47 1.27 6.90
N GLN A 107 -17.03 0.95 5.68
CA GLN A 107 -17.15 1.84 4.53
C GLN A 107 -18.60 2.15 4.20
N LYS A 108 -19.49 1.14 4.22
CA LYS A 108 -20.92 1.30 3.98
C LYS A 108 -21.53 2.25 4.99
N ARG A 109 -21.34 1.97 6.29
CA ARG A 109 -21.95 2.77 7.36
C ARG A 109 -21.49 4.23 7.33
N VAL A 110 -20.19 4.46 7.20
CA VAL A 110 -19.65 5.82 7.09
C VAL A 110 -20.14 6.53 5.82
N LEU A 111 -20.31 5.80 4.70
CA LEU A 111 -20.84 6.40 3.48
C LEU A 111 -22.32 6.75 3.62
N ILE A 112 -23.13 5.90 4.25
CA ILE A 112 -24.54 6.19 4.56
C ILE A 112 -24.64 7.44 5.42
N ASP A 113 -23.83 7.55 6.47
CA ASP A 113 -23.81 8.73 7.36
C ASP A 113 -23.42 10.02 6.60
N LEU A 114 -22.53 9.93 5.60
CA LEU A 114 -22.12 11.06 4.77
C LEU A 114 -23.17 11.47 3.73
N LEU A 115 -23.91 10.51 3.19
CA LEU A 115 -24.95 10.72 2.16
C LEU A 115 -26.27 11.20 2.77
N GLY A 116 -26.60 10.75 3.97
CA GLY A 116 -27.89 10.97 4.62
C GLY A 116 -29.04 10.20 3.97
N ASP A 117 -30.24 10.35 4.55
CA ASP A 117 -31.42 9.55 4.17
C ASP A 117 -31.97 9.87 2.78
N THR A 118 -31.69 11.06 2.25
CA THR A 118 -32.18 11.50 0.95
C THR A 118 -31.40 10.86 -0.20
N LEU A 119 -30.07 10.86 -0.13
CA LEU A 119 -29.20 10.31 -1.19
C LEU A 119 -29.07 8.78 -1.15
N THR A 120 -29.55 8.14 -0.07
CA THR A 120 -29.59 6.68 0.05
C THR A 120 -30.87 6.04 -0.49
N LYS A 121 -31.78 6.82 -1.08
CA LYS A 121 -32.96 6.32 -1.80
C LYS A 121 -32.57 5.62 -3.11
N LYS A 122 -33.36 4.63 -3.52
CA LYS A 122 -33.15 3.78 -4.70
C LYS A 122 -32.70 4.55 -5.96
N ASP A 123 -33.51 5.51 -6.41
CA ASP A 123 -33.24 6.25 -7.65
C ASP A 123 -32.00 7.15 -7.55
N ASN A 124 -31.77 7.73 -6.37
CA ASN A 124 -30.61 8.56 -6.10
C ASN A 124 -29.32 7.74 -6.08
N LEU A 125 -29.33 6.54 -5.49
CA LEU A 125 -28.18 5.63 -5.51
C LEU A 125 -27.87 5.18 -6.94
N LEU A 126 -28.87 4.77 -7.72
CA LEU A 126 -28.71 4.40 -9.13
C LEU A 126 -28.11 5.55 -9.94
N PHE A 127 -28.62 6.77 -9.76
CA PHE A 127 -28.10 7.97 -10.41
C PHE A 127 -26.63 8.23 -10.05
N LEU A 128 -26.27 8.12 -8.76
CA LEU A 128 -24.90 8.32 -8.30
C LEU A 128 -23.94 7.26 -8.86
N ILE A 129 -24.35 5.98 -8.87
CA ILE A 129 -23.57 4.88 -9.42
C ILE A 129 -23.26 5.13 -10.89
N ASP A 130 -24.27 5.47 -11.69
CA ASP A 130 -24.14 5.71 -13.12
C ASP A 130 -23.20 6.91 -13.42
N LYS A 131 -23.43 8.05 -12.77
CA LYS A 131 -22.62 9.26 -12.99
C LYS A 131 -21.17 9.14 -12.53
N LEU A 132 -20.93 8.50 -11.38
CA LEU A 132 -19.57 8.34 -10.84
C LEU A 132 -18.79 7.26 -11.59
N SER A 133 -19.45 6.23 -12.12
CA SER A 133 -18.84 5.22 -12.98
C SER A 133 -18.27 5.84 -14.27
N ALA A 134 -19.02 6.75 -14.90
CA ALA A 134 -18.61 7.41 -16.15
C ALA A 134 -17.37 8.32 -16.02
N GLN A 135 -17.03 8.82 -14.83
CA GLN A 135 -15.91 9.74 -14.60
C GLN A 135 -14.56 9.04 -14.35
N GLN A 136 -14.51 7.71 -14.17
CA GLN A 136 -13.35 7.00 -13.61
C GLN A 136 -12.27 6.54 -14.63
N ASN A 137 -12.43 6.82 -15.92
CA ASN A 137 -11.60 6.22 -16.98
C ASN A 137 -10.22 6.86 -17.26
N LYS A 138 -9.70 7.76 -16.41
CA LYS A 138 -8.34 8.30 -16.60
C LYS A 138 -7.46 8.02 -15.38
N TYR A 139 -6.17 7.86 -15.62
CA TYR A 139 -5.06 7.58 -14.70
C TYR A 139 -4.62 6.11 -14.63
N SER A 140 -3.40 5.94 -15.16
CA SER A 140 -2.64 4.70 -15.35
C SER A 140 -1.61 4.57 -14.23
N TYR A 141 -1.53 3.36 -13.70
CA TYR A 141 -0.58 2.87 -12.69
C TYR A 141 0.89 2.86 -13.14
N GLY A 142 1.16 3.29 -14.37
CA GLY A 142 2.47 3.17 -14.99
C GLY A 142 3.58 3.85 -14.20
N LEU A 143 3.35 5.03 -13.62
CA LEU A 143 4.46 5.89 -13.20
C LEU A 143 5.34 5.33 -12.06
N SER A 144 4.79 4.71 -11.02
CA SER A 144 5.62 4.23 -9.89
C SER A 144 6.42 2.99 -10.25
N VAL A 145 5.79 1.98 -10.85
CA VAL A 145 6.45 0.75 -11.29
C VAL A 145 7.42 1.04 -12.42
N GLN A 146 7.06 1.91 -13.38
CA GLN A 146 7.97 2.32 -14.45
C GLN A 146 9.16 3.11 -13.91
N THR A 147 8.97 4.01 -12.95
CA THR A 147 10.10 4.76 -12.34
C THR A 147 11.07 3.82 -11.65
N VAL A 148 10.57 2.81 -10.92
CA VAL A 148 11.41 1.79 -10.28
C VAL A 148 12.16 0.96 -11.33
N VAL A 149 11.46 0.46 -12.36
CA VAL A 149 12.08 -0.33 -13.44
C VAL A 149 13.12 0.48 -14.23
N ILE A 150 12.83 1.75 -14.52
CA ILE A 150 13.76 2.67 -15.20
C ILE A 150 15.00 2.90 -14.33
N THR A 151 14.82 3.13 -13.03
CA THR A 151 15.94 3.35 -12.10
C THR A 151 16.82 2.11 -11.99
N ILE A 152 16.22 0.91 -11.89
CA ILE A 152 16.95 -0.37 -11.91
C ILE A 152 17.75 -0.51 -13.21
N SER A 153 17.10 -0.26 -14.36
CA SER A 153 17.75 -0.39 -15.67
C SER A 153 18.94 0.54 -15.85
N ILE A 154 18.86 1.78 -15.33
CA ILE A 154 19.95 2.75 -15.38
C ILE A 154 21.12 2.32 -14.49
N ILE A 155 20.85 1.86 -13.26
CA ILE A 155 21.90 1.42 -12.32
C ILE A 155 22.59 0.16 -12.85
N THR A 156 21.83 -0.84 -13.30
CA THR A 156 22.37 -2.07 -13.87
C THR A 156 23.15 -1.80 -15.15
N GLY A 157 22.62 -0.95 -16.05
CA GLY A 157 23.31 -0.57 -17.29
C GLY A 157 24.61 0.21 -17.03
N GLY A 158 24.62 1.13 -16.07
CA GLY A 158 25.81 1.89 -15.69
C GLY A 158 26.90 1.03 -15.05
N PHE A 159 26.52 0.03 -14.24
CA PHE A 159 27.46 -0.94 -13.69
C PHE A 159 28.03 -1.85 -14.79
N LEU A 160 27.17 -2.41 -15.65
CA LEU A 160 27.59 -3.33 -16.71
C LEU A 160 28.55 -2.65 -17.71
N SER A 161 28.28 -1.39 -18.06
CA SER A 161 29.15 -0.59 -18.93
C SER A 161 30.53 -0.34 -18.32
N LYS A 162 30.60 0.06 -17.04
CA LYS A 162 31.90 0.26 -16.37
C LYS A 162 32.66 -1.05 -16.14
N PHE A 163 31.94 -2.15 -15.96
CA PHE A 163 32.52 -3.46 -15.74
C PHE A 163 33.14 -4.05 -17.01
N LEU A 164 32.47 -3.89 -18.16
CA LEU A 164 32.97 -4.30 -19.47
C LEU A 164 34.21 -3.50 -19.91
N ASP A 165 34.32 -2.23 -19.49
CA ASP A 165 35.47 -1.38 -19.84
C ASP A 165 36.72 -1.62 -18.99
N TYR A 166 36.62 -2.26 -17.81
CA TYR A 166 37.71 -2.35 -16.83
C TYR A 166 38.12 -3.77 -16.39
N SER A 167 37.38 -4.83 -16.75
CA SER A 167 37.76 -6.19 -16.33
C SER A 167 38.89 -6.75 -17.18
N THR A 168 40.12 -6.69 -16.68
CA THR A 168 41.31 -7.27 -17.33
C THR A 168 41.58 -8.72 -16.94
N ASP A 169 41.03 -9.21 -15.81
CA ASP A 169 41.29 -10.55 -15.29
C ASP A 169 40.03 -11.27 -14.77
N MET A 170 40.08 -12.61 -14.69
CA MET A 170 38.93 -13.43 -14.23
C MET A 170 38.61 -13.20 -12.75
N GLN A 171 39.59 -12.77 -11.95
CA GLN A 171 39.38 -12.43 -10.54
C GLN A 171 38.50 -11.17 -10.41
N ASP A 172 38.76 -10.14 -11.22
CA ASP A 172 37.95 -8.91 -11.27
C ASP A 172 36.52 -9.22 -11.72
N PHE A 173 36.35 -10.22 -12.59
CA PHE A 173 35.04 -10.71 -13.01
C PHE A 173 34.24 -11.29 -11.83
N TYR A 174 34.88 -12.14 -11.02
CA TYR A 174 34.23 -12.73 -9.84
C TYR A 174 33.87 -11.67 -8.79
N ASP A 175 34.76 -10.73 -8.51
CA ASP A 175 34.52 -9.72 -7.47
C ASP A 175 33.42 -8.71 -7.88
N GLY A 176 33.42 -8.23 -9.13
CA GLY A 176 32.33 -7.36 -9.56
C GLY A 176 31.00 -8.07 -9.76
N SER A 177 31.00 -9.36 -10.13
CA SER A 177 29.75 -10.15 -10.18
C SER A 177 29.12 -10.32 -8.78
N ARG A 178 29.93 -10.48 -7.73
CA ARG A 178 29.46 -10.55 -6.34
C ARG A 178 28.87 -9.24 -5.83
N ILE A 179 29.52 -8.11 -6.14
CA ILE A 179 29.01 -6.77 -5.82
C ILE A 179 27.67 -6.54 -6.54
N LEU A 180 27.58 -6.89 -7.82
CA LEU A 180 26.36 -6.74 -8.61
C LEU A 180 25.20 -7.58 -8.07
N ILE A 181 25.46 -8.84 -7.68
CA ILE A 181 24.47 -9.70 -7.03
C ILE A 181 23.99 -9.08 -5.71
N SER A 182 24.91 -8.54 -4.89
CA SER A 182 24.58 -7.89 -3.62
C SER A 182 23.71 -6.64 -3.81
N ILE A 183 24.01 -5.83 -4.84
CA ILE A 183 23.22 -4.65 -5.21
C ILE A 183 21.82 -5.07 -5.69
N ILE A 184 21.71 -6.08 -6.54
CA ILE A 184 20.42 -6.59 -7.03
C ILE A 184 19.57 -7.12 -5.87
N LEU A 185 20.16 -7.87 -4.93
CA LEU A 185 19.47 -8.36 -3.75
C LEU A 185 18.94 -7.22 -2.87
N LEU A 186 19.77 -6.21 -2.62
CA LEU A 186 19.41 -5.02 -1.84
C LEU A 186 18.29 -4.22 -2.53
N MET A 187 18.35 -4.07 -3.85
CA MET A 187 17.32 -3.40 -4.65
C MET A 187 16.02 -4.20 -4.65
N GLY A 188 16.08 -5.52 -4.89
CA GLY A 188 14.90 -6.38 -4.84
C GLY A 188 14.21 -6.33 -3.48
N PHE A 189 14.98 -6.29 -2.39
CA PHE A 189 14.41 -6.22 -1.06
C PHE A 189 13.91 -4.83 -0.67
N THR A 190 14.58 -3.75 -1.08
CA THR A 190 14.03 -2.38 -0.89
C THR A 190 12.74 -2.22 -1.68
N VAL A 191 12.65 -2.79 -2.89
CA VAL A 191 11.39 -2.90 -3.62
C VAL A 191 10.38 -3.72 -2.83
N ILE A 192 10.71 -4.87 -2.24
CA ILE A 192 9.75 -5.65 -1.43
C ILE A 192 9.33 -4.91 -0.15
N ILE A 193 10.22 -4.20 0.56
CA ILE A 193 9.87 -3.37 1.72
C ILE A 193 8.94 -2.25 1.27
N VAL A 194 9.32 -1.52 0.22
CA VAL A 194 8.47 -0.47 -0.34
C VAL A 194 7.15 -1.09 -0.77
N ASP A 195 7.17 -2.26 -1.40
CA ASP A 195 5.98 -2.90 -1.92
C ASP A 195 5.07 -3.41 -0.78
N PHE A 196 5.63 -3.94 0.30
CA PHE A 196 4.87 -4.46 1.45
C PHE A 196 4.39 -3.35 2.40
N PHE A 197 5.22 -2.35 2.68
CA PHE A 197 4.91 -1.26 3.62
C PHE A 197 4.23 -0.05 2.96
N PHE A 198 4.62 0.31 1.73
CA PHE A 198 4.17 1.52 1.05
C PHE A 198 3.29 1.27 -0.18
N VAL A 199 3.47 0.17 -0.93
CA VAL A 199 2.76 -0.06 -2.19
C VAL A 199 1.59 -0.99 -1.94
N LYS A 200 1.64 -2.33 -1.86
CA LYS A 200 0.48 -3.22 -1.64
C LYS A 200 -0.56 -2.72 -0.62
N GLY A 201 -0.17 -2.29 0.58
CA GLY A 201 -1.11 -1.73 1.56
C GLY A 201 -1.75 -0.40 1.14
N PHE A 202 -1.09 0.38 0.28
CA PHE A 202 -1.56 1.66 -0.26
C PHE A 202 -2.09 1.54 -1.71
N VAL A 203 -1.73 0.49 -2.44
CA VAL A 203 -1.93 0.22 -3.87
C VAL A 203 -3.02 -0.80 -4.07
N GLU A 204 -3.16 -1.85 -3.27
CA GLU A 204 -4.42 -2.59 -3.24
C GLU A 204 -5.54 -1.70 -2.70
N GLN A 205 -5.20 -0.83 -1.74
CA GLN A 205 -6.05 0.25 -1.26
C GLN A 205 -6.38 1.25 -2.38
N TYR A 206 -5.43 1.62 -3.26
CA TYR A 206 -5.62 2.60 -4.33
C TYR A 206 -6.23 2.02 -5.62
N ILE A 207 -5.94 0.76 -5.98
CA ILE A 207 -6.63 -0.04 -7.01
C ILE A 207 -8.07 -0.28 -6.59
N LYS A 208 -8.32 -0.69 -5.32
CA LYS A 208 -9.68 -0.76 -4.77
C LYS A 208 -10.28 0.63 -4.49
N ASN A 209 -9.50 1.73 -4.41
CA ASN A 209 -10.01 3.11 -4.29
C ASN A 209 -10.69 3.58 -5.57
N LYS A 210 -10.22 3.11 -6.75
CA LYS A 210 -10.66 3.64 -8.04
C LYS A 210 -12.17 3.53 -8.22
N ASN A 211 -12.74 2.45 -7.70
CA ASN A 211 -14.19 2.20 -7.68
C ASN A 211 -14.72 2.06 -6.26
N ARG A 212 -14.01 2.46 -5.19
CA ARG A 212 -14.52 2.22 -3.82
C ARG A 212 -15.85 2.91 -3.64
N LEU A 213 -15.94 4.20 -3.97
CA LEU A 213 -17.18 4.96 -3.81
C LEU A 213 -18.33 4.28 -4.56
N VAL A 214 -18.13 3.95 -5.84
CA VAL A 214 -19.14 3.28 -6.69
C VAL A 214 -19.48 1.88 -6.16
N ARG A 215 -18.49 1.09 -5.75
CA ARG A 215 -18.67 -0.25 -5.19
C ARG A 215 -19.41 -0.20 -3.86
N THR A 216 -19.05 0.71 -2.97
CA THR A 216 -19.72 0.88 -1.68
C THR A 216 -21.17 1.37 -1.89
N LEU A 217 -21.40 2.30 -2.84
CA LEU A 217 -22.77 2.68 -3.26
C LEU A 217 -23.56 1.49 -3.81
N THR A 218 -22.93 0.67 -4.65
CA THR A 218 -23.55 -0.54 -5.23
C THR A 218 -23.90 -1.54 -4.15
N ASN A 219 -23.00 -1.79 -3.19
CA ASN A 219 -23.27 -2.69 -2.07
C ASN A 219 -24.42 -2.15 -1.20
N ILE A 220 -24.48 -0.85 -0.92
CA ILE A 220 -25.61 -0.24 -0.19
C ILE A 220 -26.92 -0.43 -0.97
N TYR A 221 -26.89 -0.28 -2.29
CA TYR A 221 -28.07 -0.48 -3.13
C TYR A 221 -28.55 -1.93 -3.09
N LEU A 222 -27.63 -2.90 -3.24
CA LEU A 222 -27.95 -4.32 -3.21
C LEU A 222 -28.56 -4.72 -1.85
N ASP A 223 -27.90 -4.36 -0.74
CA ASP A 223 -28.36 -4.69 0.62
C ASP A 223 -29.74 -4.08 0.97
N LYS A 224 -30.15 -2.98 0.32
CA LYS A 224 -31.43 -2.30 0.63
C LYS A 224 -32.57 -2.63 -0.32
N TYR A 225 -32.28 -3.02 -1.56
CA TYR A 225 -33.26 -3.04 -2.64
C TYR A 225 -33.18 -4.25 -3.58
N ALA A 226 -32.20 -5.14 -3.39
CA ALA A 226 -32.04 -6.34 -4.21
C ALA A 226 -32.32 -7.66 -3.45
N ASP A 227 -32.73 -7.56 -2.18
CA ASP A 227 -33.30 -8.66 -1.38
C ASP A 227 -34.82 -8.78 -1.58
#